data_AF-A0A8S3C2F3-F1
#
_entry.id   AF-A0A8S3C2F3-F1
#
_cell.length_a   1.000
_cell.length_b   1.000
_cell.length_c   1.000
_cell.angle_alpha   90.00
_cell.angle_beta   90.00
_cell.angle_gamma   90.00
#
_symmetry.space_group_name_H-M   'P 1'
#
loop_
_entity.id
_entity.type
_entity.pdbx_description
1 polymer ?
#
loop_
_entity_poly.entity_id
_entity_poly.type
_entity_poly.pdbx_seq_one_letter_code
_entity_poly.pdbx_strand_id
1 'polypeptide(L)' 'DVWSFGVTLYELFTYSRQRPYHTLTNEQLVQRFAVLTHAELSPSGFTINNFHLPQPELCSKEIYDMMCECWQRDALRRPS' A
#
# COMPACT_ATOMS: atom_id res chain seq x y z
N ASP A 1 0.39 -10.02 -9.91
CA ASP A 1 -0.49 -9.04 -9.25
C ASP A 1 0.38 -7.86 -8.84
N VAL A 2 0.15 -6.68 -9.42
CA VAL A 2 1.09 -5.54 -9.31
C VAL A 2 1.08 -4.97 -7.89
N TRP A 3 -0.06 -5.03 -7.21
CA TRP A 3 -0.16 -4.56 -5.83
C TRP A 3 0.73 -5.37 -4.90
N SER A 4 0.63 -6.70 -4.97
CA SER A 4 1.42 -7.59 -4.13
C SER A 4 2.90 -7.51 -4.46
N PHE A 5 3.28 -7.23 -5.71
CA PHE A 5 4.67 -6.94 -6.07
C PHE A 5 5.21 -5.72 -5.32
N GLY A 6 4.45 -4.62 -5.26
CA GLY A 6 4.84 -3.45 -4.45
C GLY A 6 5.01 -3.79 -2.96
N VAL A 7 4.13 -4.63 -2.41
CA VAL A 7 4.27 -5.12 -1.02
C VAL A 7 5.53 -5.97 -0.85
N THR A 8 5.81 -6.89 -1.76
CA THR A 8 7.02 -7.71 -1.74
C THR A 8 8.29 -6.88 -1.85
N LEU A 9 8.28 -5.82 -2.68
CA LEU A 9 9.40 -4.90 -2.77
C LEU A 9 9.59 -4.15 -1.44
N TYR A 10 8.51 -3.72 -0.79
CA TYR A 10 8.57 -3.11 0.54
C TYR A 10 9.17 -4.09 1.57
N GLU A 11 8.76 -5.36 1.56
CA GLU A 11 9.32 -6.40 2.43
C GLU A 11 10.82 -6.59 2.19
N LEU A 12 11.26 -6.57 0.92
CA LEU A 12 12.67 -6.66 0.55
C LEU A 12 13.49 -5.50 1.13
N PHE A 13 13.02 -4.26 0.98
CA PHE A 13 13.73 -3.06 1.49
C PHE A 13 13.67 -2.90 3.01
N THR A 14 12.73 -3.59 3.68
CA THR A 14 12.67 -3.67 5.15
C THR A 14 13.34 -4.93 5.71
N TYR A 15 13.98 -5.73 4.87
CA TYR A 15 14.55 -7.06 5.18
C TYR A 15 13.58 -7.97 5.93
N SER A 16 12.28 -7.83 5.63
CA SER A 16 11.19 -8.53 6.29
C SER A 16 11.23 -8.47 7.82
N ARG A 17 11.82 -7.41 8.41
CA ARG A 17 11.95 -7.23 9.86
C ARG A 17 10.61 -7.09 10.56
N GLN A 18 9.62 -6.55 9.86
CA GLN A 18 8.26 -6.38 10.34
C GLN A 18 7.28 -6.73 9.23
N ARG A 19 6.13 -7.28 9.62
CA ARG A 19 5.02 -7.50 8.71
C ARG A 19 4.54 -6.16 8.11
N PRO A 20 4.22 -6.10 6.81
CA PRO A 20 3.49 -4.97 6.26
C PRO A 20 2.24 -4.66 7.09
N TYR A 21 2.01 -3.38 7.41
CA TYR A 21 0.91 -2.93 8.27
C TYR A 21 0.92 -3.54 9.69
N HIS A 22 2.09 -3.82 10.29
CA HIS A 22 2.21 -4.47 11.61
C HIS A 22 1.44 -3.78 12.76
N THR A 23 1.07 -2.51 12.62
CA THR A 23 0.29 -1.76 13.62
C THR A 23 -1.21 -2.04 13.58
N LEU A 24 -1.69 -2.79 12.58
CA LEU A 24 -3.10 -3.13 12.40
C LEU A 24 -3.35 -4.62 12.63
N THR A 25 -4.49 -4.94 13.24
CA THR A 25 -5.00 -6.31 13.23
C THR A 25 -5.49 -6.71 11.84
N ASN A 26 -5.68 -8.00 11.59
CA ASN A 26 -6.24 -8.48 10.32
C ASN A 26 -7.63 -7.89 10.06
N GLU A 27 -8.47 -7.78 11.09
CA GLU A 27 -9.82 -7.21 11.00
C GLU A 27 -9.76 -5.73 10.63
N GLN A 28 -8.90 -4.96 11.30
CA GLN A 28 -8.68 -3.55 10.99
C GLN A 28 -8.12 -3.35 9.58
N LEU A 29 -7.23 -4.25 9.14
CA LEU A 29 -6.66 -4.23 7.79
C LEU A 29 -7.76 -4.46 6.75
N VAL A 30 -8.60 -5.49 6.92
CA VAL A 30 -9.72 -5.77 6.02
C VAL A 30 -10.69 -4.60 5.98
N GLN A 31 -11.05 -4.03 7.13
CA GLN A 31 -11.94 -2.86 7.21
C GLN A 31 -11.34 -1.65 6.50
N ARG A 32 -10.03 -1.41 6.67
CA ARG A 32 -9.31 -0.36 5.95
C ARG A 32 -9.42 -0.62 4.44
N PHE A 33 -9.02 -1.79 3.95
CA PHE A 33 -9.05 -2.08 2.51
C PHE A 33 -10.47 -2.13 1.91
N ALA A 34 -11.52 -2.43 2.68
CA ALA A 34 -12.90 -2.42 2.21
C ALA A 34 -13.37 -1.04 1.72
N VAL A 35 -12.85 0.07 2.27
CA VAL A 35 -13.21 1.40 1.76
C VAL A 35 -12.58 1.70 0.38
N LEU A 36 -11.54 0.95 -0.02
CA LEU A 36 -11.00 1.03 -1.39
C LEU A 36 -11.89 0.38 -2.44
N THR A 37 -12.78 -0.53 -2.05
CA THR A 37 -13.77 -1.10 -2.97
C THR A 37 -15.03 -0.22 -3.00
N HIS A 38 -15.42 0.33 -1.84
CA HIS A 38 -16.62 1.16 -1.71
C HIS A 38 -16.27 2.65 -1.60
N ALA A 39 -16.08 3.33 -2.74
CA ALA A 39 -15.72 4.76 -2.80
C ALA A 39 -16.68 5.65 -2.01
N GLU A 40 -17.98 5.34 -2.07
CA GLU A 40 -19.06 6.12 -1.44
C GLU A 40 -19.04 6.05 0.08
N LEU A 41 -18.40 5.02 0.66
CA LEU A 41 -18.27 4.82 2.10
C LEU A 41 -16.95 5.37 2.64
N SER A 42 -16.08 5.91 1.78
CA SER A 42 -14.79 6.44 2.18
C SER A 42 -15.01 7.74 2.96
N PRO A 43 -14.61 7.82 4.24
CA PRO A 43 -14.78 9.04 5.03
C PRO A 43 -14.14 10.24 4.33
N SER A 44 -14.75 11.42 4.46
CA SER A 44 -14.20 12.65 3.89
C SER A 44 -12.76 12.85 4.37
N GLY A 45 -11.81 12.90 3.43
CA GLY A 45 -10.39 13.06 3.71
C GLY A 45 -9.56 11.76 3.66
N PHE A 46 -10.17 10.59 3.47
CA PHE A 46 -9.42 9.35 3.24
C PHE A 46 -8.97 9.27 1.75
N THR A 47 -7.67 9.16 1.52
CA THR A 47 -7.04 9.09 0.20
C THR A 47 -6.35 7.74 0.00
N ILE A 48 -6.02 7.39 -1.25
CA ILE A 48 -5.28 6.14 -1.56
C ILE A 48 -3.92 6.08 -0.85
N ASN A 49 -3.30 7.23 -0.60
CA ASN A 49 -2.01 7.32 0.11
C ASN A 49 -2.14 6.89 1.57
N ASN A 50 -3.33 7.00 2.16
CA ASN A 50 -3.60 6.45 3.49
C ASN A 50 -3.57 4.91 3.51
N PHE A 51 -3.38 4.22 2.39
CA PHE A 51 -3.22 2.76 2.34
C PHE A 51 -1.80 2.33 1.99
N HIS A 52 -0.94 3.28 1.61
CA HIS A 52 0.44 2.99 1.27
C HIS A 52 1.23 2.67 2.53
N LEU A 53 2.20 1.77 2.39
CA LEU A 53 3.22 1.55 3.40
C LEU A 53 4.20 2.74 3.37
N PRO A 54 4.82 3.11 4.50
CA PRO A 54 5.76 4.23 4.51
C PRO A 54 7.00 3.94 3.65
N GLN A 55 7.76 4.97 3.28
CA GLN A 55 9.05 4.75 2.61
C GLN A 55 10.02 4.02 3.56
N PRO A 56 10.60 2.87 3.17
CA PRO A 56 11.66 2.23 3.95
C PRO A 56 12.91 3.11 4.01
N GLU A 57 13.64 3.06 5.13
CA GLU A 57 14.82 3.92 5.38
C GLU A 57 15.92 3.80 4.31
N LEU A 58 16.12 2.60 3.76
CA LEU A 58 17.14 2.31 2.76
C LEU A 58 16.62 2.37 1.32
N CYS A 59 15.35 2.73 1.13
CA CYS A 59 14.72 2.77 -0.18
C CYS A 59 14.88 4.18 -0.79
N SER A 60 15.40 4.25 -2.02
CA SER A 60 15.46 5.52 -2.76
C SER A 60 14.05 6.04 -3.04
N LYS A 61 13.93 7.34 -3.28
CA LYS A 61 12.63 7.96 -3.57
C LYS A 61 12.01 7.38 -4.83
N GLU A 62 12.81 7.16 -5.87
CA GLU A 62 12.37 6.65 -7.17
C GLU A 62 11.76 5.25 -7.04
N ILE A 63 12.38 4.39 -6.23
CA ILE A 63 11.87 3.04 -5.98
C ILE A 63 10.59 3.09 -5.15
N TYR A 64 10.51 3.98 -4.15
CA TYR A 64 9.30 4.17 -3.37
C TYR A 64 8.15 4.76 -4.18
N ASP A 65 8.43 5.70 -5.08
CA ASP A 65 7.43 6.25 -6.01
C ASP A 65 6.87 5.12 -6.90
N MET A 66 7.72 4.20 -7.38
CA MET A 66 7.28 3.01 -8.11
C MET A 66 6.44 2.05 -7.25
N MET A 67 6.76 1.86 -5.97
CA MET A 67 5.87 1.13 -5.05
C MET A 67 4.50 1.81 -4.94
N CYS A 68 4.46 3.14 -4.83
CA CYS A 68 3.21 3.91 -4.77
C CYS A 68 2.37 3.79 -6.06
N GLU A 69 3.02 3.69 -7.23
CA GLU A 69 2.36 3.40 -8.50
C GLU A 69 1.76 1.99 -8.54
N CYS A 70 2.39 1.01 -7.87
CA CYS A 70 1.81 -0.32 -7.73
C CYS A 70 0.52 -0.34 -6.89
N TRP A 71 0.38 0.62 -5.97
CA TRP A 71 -0.75 0.73 -5.04
C TRP A 71 -1.82 1.74 -5.46
N GLN A 72 -1.99 1.93 -6.78
CA GLN A 72 -3.11 2.70 -7.31
C GLN A 72 -4.44 1.97 -7.12
N ARG A 73 -5.49 2.74 -6.77
CA ARG A 73 -6.85 2.22 -6.63
C ARG A 73 -7.34 1.58 -7.93
N ASP A 74 -7.20 2.32 -9.03
CA ASP A 74 -7.54 1.85 -10.37
C ASP A 74 -6.45 0.87 -10.85
N ALA A 75 -6.86 -0.36 -11.11
CA ALA A 75 -5.96 -1.42 -11.58
C ALA A 75 -5.34 -1.09 -12.95
N LEU A 76 -6.02 -0.31 -13.80
CA LEU A 76 -5.52 0.11 -15.11
C LEU A 76 -4.41 1.16 -15.03
N ARG A 77 -4.27 1.82 -13.88
CA ARG A 77 -3.22 2.83 -13.64
C ARG A 77 -1.96 2.24 -13.01
N ARG A 78 -1.94 0.94 -12.72
CA ARG A 78 -0.77 0.25 -12.17
C ARG A 78 0.20 -0.11 -13.30
N PRO A 79 1.53 -0.15 -13.03
CA PRO A 79 2.53 -0.59 -14.01
C PRO A 79 2.30 -2.02 -14.53
N SER A 80 2.81 -2.33 -15.73
CA SER A 80 2.73 -3.66 -16.38
C SER A 80 4.03 -4.46 -16.28
#